data_AF-A0A351Z0S3-F1
#
_entry.id   AF-A0A351Z0S3-F1
#
_cell.length_a   1.000
_cell.length_b   1.000
_cell.length_c   1.000
_cell.angle_alpha   90.00
_cell.angle_beta   90.00
_cell.angle_gamma   90.00
#
_symmetry.space_group_name_H-M   'P 1'
#
loop_
_entity.id
_entity.type
_entity.pdbx_description
1 polymer ?
#
loop_
_entity_poly.entity_id
_entity_poly.type
_entity_poly.pdbx_seq_one_letter_code
_entity_poly.pdbx_strand_id
1 'polypeptide(L)'
;MKNTTRKIAIFALLLAAAVTVHAYTKDDAIVNYMGSYSRYNFTKEWSNAETIAENLRERINLTNFYRITEENIDKEDYNVRDFAEKNLAAYDTSDNNVYMTIVTRNVGKETYDGWIILTHCSQSEGFFDYIFYFSAQ
;
A
#
# COMPACT_ATOMS: atom_id res chain seq x y z
N MET A 1 -7.31 51.70 39.40
CA MET A 1 -7.95 50.37 39.57
C MET A 1 -7.23 49.36 38.69
N LYS A 2 -6.71 48.29 39.32
CA LYS A 2 -6.43 46.91 38.85
C LYS A 2 -6.08 46.69 37.36
N ASN A 3 -4.85 46.29 37.03
CA ASN A 3 -4.39 44.91 36.71
C ASN A 3 -5.32 44.18 35.71
N THR A 4 -4.86 43.59 34.60
CA THR A 4 -3.98 42.39 34.60
C THR A 4 -3.44 42.04 33.19
N THR A 5 -2.11 42.04 33.07
CA THR A 5 -1.20 41.00 32.51
C THR A 5 -1.68 39.97 31.46
N ARG A 6 -0.93 39.91 30.32
CA ARG A 6 -0.20 38.74 29.70
C ARG A 6 -0.22 38.86 28.15
N LYS A 7 0.87 39.30 27.50
CA LYS A 7 1.94 38.44 26.90
C LYS A 7 1.38 37.08 26.44
N ILE A 8 1.39 36.75 25.15
CA ILE A 8 2.56 36.12 24.49
C ILE A 8 2.35 36.14 22.97
N ALA A 9 3.37 36.56 22.23
CA ALA A 9 3.57 36.21 20.83
C ALA A 9 4.13 34.78 20.75
N ILE A 10 3.45 33.89 20.02
CA ILE A 10 3.94 32.60 19.50
C ILE A 10 3.28 32.54 18.11
N PHE A 11 3.95 32.77 16.97
CA PHE A 11 5.09 32.07 16.37
C PHE A 11 4.89 30.54 16.29
N ALA A 12 4.13 30.11 15.29
CA ALA A 12 4.25 28.82 14.62
C ALA A 12 3.55 28.94 13.25
N LEU A 13 4.13 29.65 12.28
CA LEU A 13 5.02 29.05 11.28
C LEU A 13 5.32 27.55 11.51
N LEU A 14 4.33 26.70 11.26
CA LEU A 14 4.58 25.29 10.95
C LEU A 14 4.89 25.21 9.45
N LEU A 15 6.11 25.59 9.10
CA LEU A 15 6.77 25.06 7.91
C LEU A 15 7.55 23.80 8.35
N ALA A 16 7.50 22.79 7.49
CA ALA A 16 8.21 21.50 7.53
C ALA A 16 7.62 20.45 8.50
N ALA A 17 7.20 19.27 8.05
CA ALA A 17 7.46 18.63 6.76
C ALA A 17 6.24 18.70 5.85
N ALA A 18 6.40 19.33 4.68
CA ALA A 18 5.81 18.71 3.51
C ALA A 18 6.52 17.35 3.41
N VAL A 19 5.98 16.33 4.08
CA VAL A 19 6.15 14.98 3.60
C VAL A 19 5.60 15.10 2.20
N THR A 20 6.47 15.13 1.20
CA THR A 20 6.07 14.95 -0.18
C THR A 20 5.42 13.59 -0.18
N VAL A 21 4.11 13.56 0.09
CA VAL A 21 3.28 12.39 -0.16
C VAL A 21 3.47 12.19 -1.64
N HIS A 22 4.22 11.16 -2.00
CA HIS A 22 4.40 10.81 -3.38
C HIS A 22 3.01 10.55 -3.93
N ALA A 23 2.56 11.44 -4.82
CA ALA A 23 1.21 11.35 -5.38
C ALA A 23 1.29 10.30 -6.49
N TYR A 24 0.97 9.05 -6.13
CA TYR A 24 0.92 7.95 -7.08
C TYR A 24 -0.08 8.25 -8.20
N THR A 25 0.35 8.03 -9.43
CA THR A 25 -0.42 8.17 -10.66
C THR A 25 -0.70 6.78 -11.24
N LYS A 26 -1.70 6.65 -12.12
CA LYS A 26 -2.08 5.34 -12.70
C LYS A 26 -0.91 4.61 -13.36
N ASP A 27 0.07 5.33 -13.89
CA ASP A 27 1.24 4.78 -14.55
C ASP A 27 2.25 4.14 -13.57
N ASP A 28 2.11 4.42 -12.27
CA ASP A 28 2.95 3.85 -11.20
C ASP A 28 2.47 2.46 -10.74
N ALA A 29 1.35 1.97 -11.30
CA ALA A 29 0.73 0.70 -10.93
C ALA A 29 0.46 -0.23 -12.11
N ILE A 30 0.68 -1.53 -11.87
CA ILE A 30 0.20 -2.61 -12.72
C ILE A 30 -0.89 -3.36 -11.95
N VAL A 31 -2.07 -3.50 -12.54
CA VAL A 31 -3.21 -4.24 -11.94
C VAL A 31 -3.48 -5.49 -12.77
N ASN A 32 -3.56 -6.64 -12.09
CA ASN A 32 -3.84 -7.94 -12.70
C ASN A 32 -5.04 -8.60 -12.03
N TYR A 33 -5.97 -9.13 -12.82
CA TYR A 33 -7.04 -9.99 -12.32
C TYR A 33 -6.47 -11.38 -12.02
N MET A 34 -6.67 -11.85 -10.79
CA MET A 34 -6.13 -13.13 -10.32
C MET A 34 -7.17 -14.26 -10.37
N GLY A 35 -8.45 -13.94 -10.55
CA GLY A 35 -9.55 -14.91 -10.54
C GLY A 35 -10.61 -14.56 -9.50
N SER A 36 -11.54 -15.49 -9.31
CA SER A 36 -12.62 -15.38 -8.32
C SER A 36 -12.42 -16.37 -7.19
N TYR A 37 -12.33 -15.88 -5.96
CA TYR A 37 -12.04 -16.67 -4.77
C TYR A 37 -13.00 -16.29 -3.64
N SER A 38 -13.52 -17.29 -2.92
CA SER A 38 -14.17 -17.00 -1.65
C SER A 38 -13.18 -16.34 -0.69
N ARG A 39 -13.67 -15.52 0.25
CA ARG A 39 -12.82 -14.88 1.27
C ARG A 39 -11.96 -15.88 2.05
N TYR A 40 -12.50 -17.08 2.31
CA TYR A 40 -11.77 -18.17 2.94
C TYR A 40 -10.60 -18.66 2.07
N ASN A 41 -10.84 -18.96 0.79
CA ASN A 41 -9.80 -19.43 -0.12
C ASN A 41 -8.74 -18.35 -0.36
N PHE A 42 -9.16 -17.10 -0.54
CA PHE A 42 -8.27 -15.94 -0.63
C PHE A 42 -7.34 -15.86 0.59
N THR A 43 -7.91 -15.87 1.80
CA THR A 43 -7.12 -15.79 3.03
C THR A 43 -6.13 -16.95 3.16
N LYS A 44 -6.55 -18.17 2.82
CA LYS A 44 -5.71 -19.37 2.89
C LYS A 44 -4.57 -19.37 1.88
N GLU A 45 -4.81 -18.88 0.67
CA GLU A 45 -3.76 -18.80 -0.37
C GLU A 45 -2.72 -17.75 0.01
N TRP A 46 -3.17 -16.57 0.47
CA TRP A 46 -2.27 -15.44 0.71
C TRP A 46 -1.68 -15.39 2.11
N SER A 47 -2.20 -16.18 3.06
CA SER A 47 -1.47 -16.49 4.29
C SER A 47 -0.16 -17.24 4.02
N ASN A 48 -0.04 -17.90 2.86
CA ASN A 48 1.18 -18.59 2.42
C ASN A 48 2.00 -17.74 1.42
N ALA A 49 1.72 -16.44 1.29
CA ALA A 49 2.41 -15.57 0.33
C ALA A 49 3.92 -15.41 0.60
N GLU A 50 4.41 -15.72 1.81
CA GLU A 50 5.84 -15.83 2.09
C GLU A 50 6.54 -16.85 1.17
N THR A 51 5.86 -17.95 0.79
CA THR A 51 6.39 -18.92 -0.18
C THR A 51 6.46 -18.34 -1.60
N ILE A 52 5.58 -17.40 -1.95
CA ILE A 52 5.62 -16.67 -3.23
C ILE A 52 6.79 -15.68 -3.23
N ALA A 53 7.03 -15.03 -2.09
CA ALA A 53 8.18 -14.18 -1.87
C ALA A 53 9.50 -14.91 -2.07
N GLU A 54 9.63 -16.12 -1.52
CA GLU A 54 10.82 -16.96 -1.68
C GLU A 54 11.10 -17.25 -3.15
N ASN A 55 10.06 -17.62 -3.91
CA ASN A 55 10.17 -17.86 -5.35
C ASN A 55 10.53 -16.59 -6.15
N LEU A 56 10.02 -15.42 -5.75
CA LEU A 56 10.38 -14.15 -6.37
C LEU A 56 11.81 -13.73 -6.01
N ARG A 57 12.25 -13.97 -4.78
CA ARG A 57 13.59 -13.64 -4.29
C ARG A 57 14.68 -14.25 -5.16
N GLU A 58 14.51 -15.52 -5.56
CA GLU A 58 15.46 -16.22 -6.43
C GLU A 58 15.50 -15.67 -7.86
N ARG A 59 14.41 -15.06 -8.35
CA ARG A 59 14.27 -14.64 -9.75
C ARG A 59 14.65 -13.18 -10.00
N ILE A 60 14.38 -12.30 -9.05
CA ILE A 60 14.51 -10.84 -9.23
C ILE A 60 15.39 -10.17 -8.16
N ASN A 61 16.16 -10.97 -7.40
CA ASN A 61 17.10 -10.51 -6.37
C ASN A 61 16.46 -9.59 -5.31
N LEU A 62 15.31 -10.02 -4.76
CA LEU A 62 14.66 -9.28 -3.68
C LEU A 62 15.60 -9.19 -2.47
N THR A 63 15.85 -7.97 -2.03
CA THR A 63 16.59 -7.66 -0.81
C THR A 63 15.65 -7.73 0.41
N ASN A 64 14.46 -7.14 0.30
CA ASN A 64 13.43 -7.22 1.34
C ASN A 64 12.10 -7.68 0.73
N PHE A 65 11.37 -8.51 1.47
CA PHE A 65 9.98 -8.82 1.23
C PHE A 65 9.32 -9.15 2.57
N TYR A 66 8.26 -8.42 2.93
CA TYR A 66 7.51 -8.72 4.14
C TYR A 66 6.07 -8.27 4.03
N ARG A 67 5.20 -8.92 4.80
CA ARG A 67 3.80 -8.53 4.92
C ARG A 67 3.67 -7.28 5.80
N ILE A 68 2.90 -6.32 5.32
CA ILE A 68 2.41 -5.20 6.12
C ILE A 68 1.09 -5.62 6.76
N THR A 69 1.01 -5.48 8.07
CA THR A 69 -0.14 -5.77 8.93
C THR A 69 -0.60 -4.48 9.59
N GLU A 70 -1.79 -4.50 10.18
CA GLU A 70 -2.31 -3.35 10.94
C GLU A 70 -1.41 -2.93 12.12
N GLU A 71 -0.49 -3.79 12.57
CA GLU A 71 0.46 -3.49 13.65
C GLU A 71 1.69 -2.70 13.18
N ASN A 72 2.08 -2.82 11.91
CA ASN A 72 3.29 -2.19 11.36
C ASN A 72 3.02 -1.24 10.18
N ILE A 73 1.77 -1.12 9.74
CA ILE A 73 1.36 -0.25 8.64
C ILE A 73 1.64 1.22 8.97
N ASP A 74 2.26 1.92 8.03
CA ASP A 74 2.53 3.35 8.14
C ASP A 74 1.67 4.21 7.20
N LYS A 75 1.87 5.53 7.25
CA LYS A 75 1.11 6.48 6.44
C LYS A 75 1.31 6.27 4.94
N GLU A 76 2.51 5.91 4.49
CA GLU A 76 2.78 5.67 3.08
C GLU A 76 2.05 4.42 2.60
N ASP A 77 2.10 3.34 3.38
CA ASP A 77 1.39 2.10 3.08
C ASP A 77 -0.13 2.33 2.92
N TYR A 78 -0.73 3.14 3.81
CA TYR A 78 -2.14 3.52 3.69
C TYR A 78 -2.44 4.27 2.38
N ASN A 79 -1.57 5.21 1.98
CA ASN A 79 -1.77 5.95 0.74
C ASN A 79 -1.66 5.05 -0.48
N VAL A 80 -0.73 4.09 -0.46
CA VAL A 80 -0.54 3.11 -1.53
C VAL A 80 -1.75 2.17 -1.63
N ARG A 81 -2.27 1.70 -0.49
CA ARG A 81 -3.51 0.90 -0.44
C ARG A 81 -4.70 1.65 -1.03
N ASP A 82 -4.96 2.87 -0.54
CA ASP A 82 -6.06 3.71 -1.04
C ASP A 82 -5.92 4.03 -2.53
N PHE A 83 -4.69 4.27 -3.00
CA PHE A 83 -4.40 4.43 -4.42
C PHE A 83 -4.71 3.16 -5.24
N ALA A 84 -4.32 1.97 -4.76
CA ALA A 84 -4.61 0.71 -5.42
C ALA A 84 -6.11 0.44 -5.51
N GLU A 85 -6.85 0.60 -4.40
CA GLU A 85 -8.30 0.46 -4.36
C GLU A 85 -9.00 1.42 -5.36
N LYS A 86 -8.57 2.68 -5.41
CA LYS A 86 -9.12 3.66 -6.38
C LYS A 86 -8.84 3.28 -7.83
N ASN A 87 -7.72 2.65 -8.12
CA ASN A 87 -7.43 2.16 -9.47
C ASN A 87 -8.33 1.02 -9.90
N LEU A 88 -8.88 0.24 -8.96
CA LEU A 88 -9.85 -0.82 -9.26
C LEU A 88 -11.18 -0.28 -9.78
N ALA A 89 -11.47 1.03 -9.65
CA ALA A 89 -12.68 1.63 -10.21
C ALA A 89 -12.80 1.50 -11.74
N ALA A 90 -11.69 1.19 -12.43
CA ALA A 90 -11.69 0.90 -13.87
C ALA A 90 -11.93 -0.58 -14.23
N TYR A 91 -12.12 -1.44 -13.22
CA TYR A 91 -12.18 -2.90 -13.36
C TYR A 91 -13.50 -3.48 -12.82
N ASP A 92 -13.77 -4.74 -13.12
CA ASP A 92 -14.93 -5.46 -12.59
C ASP A 92 -14.70 -5.87 -11.14
N THR A 93 -15.28 -5.14 -10.20
CA THR A 93 -15.19 -5.41 -8.75
C THR A 93 -16.33 -6.28 -8.23
N SER A 94 -16.90 -7.15 -9.06
CA SER A 94 -17.89 -8.15 -8.64
C SER A 94 -17.42 -9.00 -7.46
N ASP A 95 -18.37 -9.51 -6.68
CA ASP A 95 -18.08 -10.33 -5.50
C ASP A 95 -17.11 -11.46 -5.81
N ASN A 96 -16.16 -11.64 -4.90
CA ASN A 96 -15.10 -12.64 -4.96
C ASN A 96 -14.01 -12.40 -6.00
N ASN A 97 -14.11 -11.38 -6.86
CA ASN A 97 -13.00 -11.04 -7.73
C ASN A 97 -11.78 -10.64 -6.90
N VAL A 98 -10.61 -11.10 -7.33
CA VAL A 98 -9.33 -10.82 -6.70
C VAL A 98 -8.42 -10.14 -7.69
N TYR A 99 -7.77 -9.07 -7.23
CA TYR A 99 -6.80 -8.31 -8.01
C TYR A 99 -5.46 -8.26 -7.30
N MET A 100 -4.39 -8.30 -8.08
CA MET A 100 -3.03 -7.99 -7.63
C MET A 100 -2.63 -6.65 -8.24
N THR A 101 -2.36 -5.67 -7.39
CA THR A 101 -1.80 -4.38 -7.78
C THR A 101 -0.33 -4.33 -7.36
N ILE A 102 0.56 -4.11 -8.32
CA ILE A 102 1.98 -3.86 -8.07
C ILE A 102 2.22 -2.38 -8.24
N VAL A 103 2.65 -1.70 -7.17
CA VAL A 103 3.04 -0.30 -7.20
C VAL A 103 4.55 -0.24 -7.07
N THR A 104 5.22 0.38 -8.03
CA THR A 104 6.69 0.46 -8.04
C THR A 104 7.16 1.88 -7.86
N ARG A 105 8.23 2.06 -7.09
CA ARG A 105 8.92 3.33 -6.91
C ARG A 105 10.38 3.15 -7.30
N ASN A 106 10.82 4.01 -8.20
CA ASN A 106 12.23 4.04 -8.58
C ASN A 106 13.02 4.88 -7.56
N VAL A 107 13.77 4.22 -6.69
CA VAL A 107 14.54 4.84 -5.61
C VAL A 107 16.02 5.10 -5.99
N GLY A 108 16.49 4.64 -7.17
CA GLY A 108 17.87 4.87 -7.63
C GLY A 108 18.16 4.30 -9.03
N LYS A 109 19.43 4.32 -9.48
CA LYS A 109 19.80 3.74 -10.79
C LYS A 109 19.68 2.21 -10.85
N GLU A 110 19.82 1.54 -9.71
CA GLU A 110 19.88 0.07 -9.60
C GLU A 110 19.01 -0.47 -8.46
N THR A 111 18.34 0.40 -7.71
CA THR A 111 17.44 0.00 -6.62
C THR A 111 16.01 0.36 -6.98
N TYR A 112 15.12 -0.62 -6.85
CA TYR A 112 13.68 -0.41 -6.94
C TYR A 112 13.00 -1.01 -5.71
N ASP A 113 11.98 -0.31 -5.24
CA ASP A 113 11.11 -0.80 -4.18
C ASP A 113 9.64 -0.58 -4.54
N GLY A 114 8.76 -1.13 -3.72
CA GLY A 114 7.35 -1.05 -4.02
C GLY A 114 6.49 -1.92 -3.13
N TRP A 115 5.24 -2.03 -3.55
CA TRP A 115 4.21 -2.79 -2.85
C TRP A 115 3.51 -3.74 -3.80
N ILE A 116 3.13 -4.88 -3.25
CA ILE A 116 2.16 -5.80 -3.87
C ILE A 116 0.93 -5.79 -2.98
N ILE A 117 -0.20 -5.37 -3.53
CA ILE A 117 -1.50 -5.35 -2.85
C ILE A 117 -2.41 -6.36 -3.51
N LEU A 118 -2.85 -7.34 -2.74
CA LEU A 118 -3.83 -8.34 -3.15
C LEU A 118 -5.17 -7.93 -2.56
N THR A 119 -6.13 -7.61 -3.43
CA THR A 119 -7.43 -7.09 -3.05
C THR A 119 -8.51 -8.09 -3.38
N HIS A 120 -9.26 -8.54 -2.37
CA HIS A 120 -10.49 -9.30 -2.53
C HIS A 120 -11.69 -8.35 -2.54
N CYS A 121 -12.55 -8.45 -3.57
CA CYS A 121 -13.72 -7.61 -3.74
C CYS A 121 -14.96 -8.24 -3.09
N SER A 122 -15.65 -7.43 -2.27
CA SER A 122 -16.96 -7.74 -1.71
C SER A 122 -17.85 -6.50 -1.79
N GLN A 123 -18.98 -6.61 -2.48
CA GLN A 123 -19.98 -5.54 -2.61
C GLN A 123 -20.65 -5.23 -1.27
N SER A 124 -20.73 -6.21 -0.35
CA SER A 124 -21.32 -6.01 0.98
C SER A 124 -20.32 -5.56 2.04
N GLU A 125 -19.05 -5.91 1.92
CA GLU A 125 -18.03 -5.67 2.96
C GLU A 125 -16.92 -4.72 2.53
N GLY A 126 -16.90 -4.30 1.26
CA GLY A 126 -15.82 -3.50 0.68
C GLY A 126 -14.63 -4.35 0.25
N PHE A 127 -13.46 -3.71 0.21
CA PHE A 127 -12.21 -4.39 -0.14
C PHE A 127 -11.55 -5.03 1.08
N PHE A 128 -10.94 -6.20 0.86
CA PHE A 128 -10.13 -6.87 1.86
C PHE A 128 -8.73 -7.12 1.30
N ASP A 129 -7.75 -6.45 1.88
CA ASP A 129 -6.40 -6.37 1.32
C ASP A 129 -5.35 -7.16 2.10
N TYR A 130 -4.41 -7.73 1.34
CA TYR A 130 -3.11 -8.18 1.81
C TYR A 130 -2.03 -7.33 1.16
N ILE A 131 -1.23 -6.64 1.98
CA ILE A 131 -0.21 -5.70 1.51
C ILE A 131 1.16 -6.28 1.83
N PHE A 132 2.06 -6.24 0.85
CA PHE A 132 3.45 -6.63 1.00
C PHE A 132 4.34 -5.50 0.52
N TYR A 133 5.39 -5.19 1.28
CA TYR A 133 6.48 -4.36 0.80
C TYR A 133 7.57 -5.24 0.18
N PHE A 134 8.19 -4.76 -0.89
CA PHE A 134 9.37 -5.39 -1.47
C PHE A 134 10.42 -4.36 -1.88
N SER A 135 11.68 -4.78 -1.92
CA SER A 135 12.78 -4.00 -2.52
C SER A 135 13.82 -4.94 -3.13
N ALA A 136 14.53 -4.47 -4.14
CA ALA A 136 15.55 -5.21 -4.88
C ALA A 136 16.71 -4.31 -5.31
N GLN A 137 17.85 -4.98 -5.60
CA GLN A 137 19.12 -4.43 -6.07
C GLN A 137 19.60 -5.19 -7.31
#